data_AF-A0A5R9KTM6-F1
#
_entry.id   AF-A0A5R9KTM6-F1
#
_cell.length_a   1.000
_cell.length_b   1.000
_cell.length_c   1.000
_cell.angle_alpha   90.00
_cell.angle_beta   90.00
_cell.angle_gamma   90.00
#
_symmetry.space_group_name_H-M   'P 1'
#
loop_
_entity.id
_entity.type
_entity.pdbx_description
1 polymer ?
#
loop_
_entity_poly.entity_id
_entity_poly.type
_entity_poly.pdbx_seq_one_letter_code
_entity_poly.pdbx_strand_id
1 'polypeptide(L)'
;MKIIFEAEAEGLVPLKKTLEMKLYPRVIRFVPNDENSLEKVSIEREIKDYDHLLPQIIFKKDRNPEMYIPMQNFSEEEMLMQHIESFAALDFGLRKIYWQTPRITWVPETEDEKVKITMPTYKRSFQYNLPKSEITLTWLQETVVHRDRVMHLVSPLSFFRIGSNHFHNFGYSEAFLNFYLMLEGLFGNGQSKNHKVENAFENAPTLMHAISETVLYLDNDTEKNTHKSWMVNFLQEKGWKYDNLGIIKAIICIRGNLSHYYFKSSRKQRDSFNEKENESIAWITMTICVFSTIKLRLDPFRAGGNQ
;
A
#
# COMPACT_ATOMS: atom_id res chain seq x y z
N MET A 1 -20.81 -24.36 10.73
CA MET A 1 -19.49 -24.04 10.14
C MET A 1 -18.77 -22.94 10.90
N LYS A 2 -17.44 -23.01 10.96
CA LYS A 2 -16.60 -21.94 11.52
C LYS A 2 -15.65 -21.37 10.47
N ILE A 3 -15.34 -20.07 10.58
CA ILE A 3 -14.25 -19.42 9.86
C ILE A 3 -13.19 -19.00 10.86
N ILE A 4 -11.92 -19.26 10.52
CA ILE A 4 -10.75 -18.81 11.24
C ILE A 4 -10.01 -17.81 10.37
N PHE A 5 -9.83 -16.60 10.90
CA PHE A 5 -9.02 -15.53 10.34
C PHE A 5 -7.71 -15.44 11.14
N GLU A 6 -6.60 -15.82 10.53
CA GLU A 6 -5.29 -15.93 11.18
C GLU A 6 -4.28 -14.99 10.53
N ALA A 7 -3.51 -14.29 11.36
CA ALA A 7 -2.45 -13.41 10.92
C ALA A 7 -1.15 -13.68 11.71
N GLU A 8 -0.03 -13.60 10.99
CA GLU A 8 1.30 -13.65 11.58
C GLU A 8 1.58 -12.36 12.37
N ALA A 9 2.29 -12.47 13.48
CA ALA A 9 2.68 -11.38 14.36
C ALA A 9 4.21 -11.26 14.38
N GLU A 10 4.70 -10.04 14.24
CA GLU A 10 6.14 -9.71 14.32
C GLU A 10 6.41 -8.96 15.62
N GLY A 11 7.31 -9.51 16.45
CA GLY A 11 7.75 -8.88 17.69
C GLY A 11 8.30 -9.90 18.68
N LEU A 12 8.99 -9.41 19.70
CA LEU A 12 9.49 -10.25 20.81
C LEU A 12 8.51 -10.14 21.98
N VAL A 13 7.27 -10.57 21.77
CA VAL A 13 6.21 -10.53 22.78
C VAL A 13 6.19 -11.86 23.53
N PRO A 14 6.61 -11.93 24.80
CA PRO A 14 6.72 -13.20 25.51
C PRO A 14 5.35 -13.86 25.72
N LEU A 15 5.22 -15.10 25.26
CA LEU A 15 4.02 -15.90 25.37
C LEU A 15 4.39 -17.38 25.54
N LYS A 16 4.10 -17.96 26.72
CA LYS A 16 4.52 -19.35 27.03
C LYS A 16 3.52 -20.42 26.58
N LYS A 17 2.27 -20.05 26.41
CA LYS A 17 1.19 -20.96 26.05
C LYS A 17 0.12 -20.21 25.28
N THR A 18 -0.64 -20.94 24.48
CA THR A 18 -1.78 -20.36 23.79
C THR A 18 -2.75 -19.75 24.80
N LEU A 19 -3.08 -18.48 24.60
CA LEU A 19 -4.15 -17.80 25.33
C LEU A 19 -5.39 -17.80 24.46
N GLU A 20 -6.53 -18.16 25.05
CA GLU A 20 -7.83 -18.17 24.38
C GLU A 20 -8.80 -17.28 25.17
N MET A 21 -9.50 -16.40 24.46
CA MET A 21 -10.59 -15.60 25.00
C MET A 21 -11.84 -15.83 24.16
N LYS A 22 -12.95 -16.15 24.84
CA LYS A 22 -14.28 -16.28 24.22
C LYS A 22 -15.02 -14.95 24.31
N LEU A 23 -15.29 -14.33 23.17
CA LEU A 23 -16.04 -13.10 23.03
C LEU A 23 -17.18 -13.35 22.03
N TYR A 24 -18.28 -13.94 22.50
CA TYR A 24 -19.37 -14.41 21.62
C TYR A 24 -19.80 -13.36 20.59
N PRO A 25 -19.88 -13.70 19.29
CA PRO A 25 -19.78 -15.04 18.68
C PRO A 25 -18.36 -15.45 18.27
N ARG A 26 -17.32 -14.79 18.77
CA ARG A 26 -15.92 -14.97 18.40
C ARG A 26 -15.08 -15.68 19.46
N VAL A 27 -14.03 -16.34 19.02
CA VAL A 27 -12.96 -16.85 19.89
C VAL A 27 -11.63 -16.30 19.38
N ILE A 28 -10.91 -15.60 20.25
CA ILE A 28 -9.62 -14.99 19.93
C ILE A 28 -8.53 -15.84 20.53
N ARG A 29 -7.49 -16.18 19.76
CA ARG A 29 -6.33 -16.94 20.24
C ARG A 29 -5.03 -16.27 19.92
N PHE A 30 -4.13 -16.26 20.89
CA PHE A 30 -2.75 -15.85 20.74
C PHE A 30 -1.90 -17.10 20.81
N VAL A 31 -1.14 -17.39 19.76
CA VAL A 31 -0.40 -18.63 19.60
C VAL A 31 1.10 -18.34 19.65
N PRO A 32 1.86 -18.97 20.56
CA PRO A 32 3.29 -18.80 20.64
C PRO A 32 4.06 -19.67 19.63
N ASN A 33 5.27 -19.25 19.28
CA ASN A 33 6.26 -20.07 18.60
C ASN A 33 7.04 -20.94 19.61
N ASP A 34 7.94 -21.77 19.09
CA ASP A 34 8.81 -22.66 19.88
C ASP A 34 9.76 -21.89 20.84
N GLU A 35 9.99 -20.60 20.60
CA GLU A 35 10.82 -19.72 21.42
C GLU A 35 10.03 -19.01 22.54
N ASN A 36 8.75 -19.35 22.75
CA ASN A 36 7.84 -18.68 23.68
C ASN A 36 7.63 -17.19 23.37
N SER A 37 7.54 -16.84 22.09
CA SER A 37 7.14 -15.51 21.61
C SER A 37 5.83 -15.61 20.82
N LEU A 38 4.99 -14.56 20.86
CA LEU A 38 3.78 -14.47 20.04
C LEU A 38 4.13 -14.63 18.56
N GLU A 39 3.56 -15.65 17.92
CA GLU A 39 3.76 -15.94 16.49
C GLU A 39 2.54 -15.54 15.67
N LYS A 40 1.34 -15.85 16.20
CA LYS A 40 0.09 -15.71 15.45
C LYS A 40 -1.04 -15.24 16.33
N VAL A 41 -1.92 -14.44 15.73
CA VAL A 41 -3.22 -14.08 16.30
C VAL A 41 -4.29 -14.68 15.40
N SER A 42 -5.24 -15.41 15.97
CA SER A 42 -6.39 -15.94 15.24
C SER A 42 -7.71 -15.52 15.85
N ILE A 43 -8.68 -15.25 14.97
CA ILE A 43 -10.06 -14.92 15.32
C ILE A 43 -10.95 -15.95 14.64
N GLU A 44 -11.63 -16.76 15.44
CA GLU A 44 -12.63 -17.73 15.00
C GLU A 44 -14.03 -17.15 15.17
N ARG A 45 -14.90 -17.39 14.18
CA ARG A 45 -16.32 -17.02 14.22
C ARG A 45 -17.18 -18.17 13.68
N GLU A 46 -18.29 -18.43 14.36
CA GLU A 46 -19.33 -19.35 13.86
C GLU A 46 -20.20 -18.65 12.80
N ILE A 47 -20.53 -19.36 11.73
CA ILE A 47 -21.35 -18.85 10.62
C ILE A 47 -22.47 -19.84 10.32
N LYS A 48 -23.71 -19.33 10.32
CA LYS A 48 -24.93 -20.12 10.10
C LYS A 48 -25.40 -20.12 8.65
N ASP A 49 -25.25 -19.01 7.93
CA ASP A 49 -25.53 -18.89 6.50
C ASP A 49 -24.20 -18.77 5.74
N TYR A 50 -23.64 -19.92 5.34
CA TYR A 50 -22.28 -20.01 4.77
C TYR A 50 -22.26 -20.35 3.29
N ASP A 51 -23.37 -20.78 2.66
CA ASP A 51 -23.37 -21.26 1.28
C ASP A 51 -22.87 -20.20 0.28
N HIS A 52 -23.16 -18.92 0.54
CA HIS A 52 -22.68 -17.78 -0.26
C HIS A 52 -21.25 -17.32 0.10
N LEU A 53 -20.68 -17.86 1.18
CA LEU A 53 -19.36 -17.50 1.71
C LEU A 53 -18.30 -18.56 1.40
N LEU A 54 -18.70 -19.66 0.76
CA LEU A 54 -17.80 -20.73 0.37
C LEU A 54 -17.06 -20.39 -0.94
N PRO A 55 -15.74 -20.65 -1.00
CA PRO A 55 -15.01 -20.57 -2.25
C PRO A 55 -15.49 -21.66 -3.21
N GLN A 56 -15.65 -21.30 -4.48
CA GLN A 56 -16.11 -22.22 -5.53
C GLN A 56 -15.06 -22.33 -6.63
N ILE A 57 -14.84 -23.55 -7.13
CA ILE A 57 -14.04 -23.80 -8.33
C ILE A 57 -15.00 -24.17 -9.45
N ILE A 58 -15.07 -23.33 -10.48
CA ILE A 58 -15.93 -23.52 -11.64
C ILE A 58 -15.10 -24.14 -12.76
N PHE A 59 -15.29 -25.44 -12.98
CA PHE A 59 -14.68 -26.15 -14.10
C PHE A 59 -15.49 -25.91 -15.38
N LYS A 60 -14.88 -25.26 -16.37
CA LYS A 60 -15.47 -25.06 -17.71
C LYS A 60 -14.81 -26.03 -18.69
N LYS A 61 -15.61 -26.72 -19.51
CA LYS A 61 -15.15 -27.82 -20.41
C LYS A 61 -13.98 -27.45 -21.35
N ASP A 62 -13.83 -26.17 -21.71
CA ASP A 62 -12.84 -25.70 -22.69
C ASP A 62 -11.98 -24.51 -22.20
N ARG A 63 -11.91 -24.27 -20.89
CA ARG A 63 -11.11 -23.17 -20.30
C ARG A 63 -10.43 -23.60 -19.02
N ASN A 64 -9.39 -22.85 -18.65
CA ASN A 64 -8.79 -22.99 -17.32
C ASN A 64 -9.89 -22.86 -16.25
N PRO A 65 -9.87 -23.68 -15.19
CA PRO A 65 -10.83 -23.59 -14.10
C PRO A 65 -10.78 -22.19 -13.47
N GLU A 66 -11.94 -21.60 -13.26
CA GLU A 66 -12.07 -20.29 -12.63
C GLU A 66 -12.33 -20.49 -11.14
N MET A 67 -11.60 -19.76 -10.29
CA MET A 67 -11.82 -19.76 -8.86
C MET A 67 -12.61 -18.52 -8.47
N TYR A 68 -13.76 -18.73 -7.82
CA TYR A 68 -14.53 -17.67 -7.18
C TYR A 68 -14.27 -17.71 -5.68
N ILE A 69 -13.58 -16.69 -5.18
CA ILE A 69 -13.47 -16.43 -3.74
C ILE A 69 -14.44 -15.30 -3.44
N PRO A 70 -15.55 -15.54 -2.72
CA PRO A 70 -16.46 -14.46 -2.35
C PRO A 70 -15.67 -13.41 -1.57
N MET A 71 -15.80 -12.14 -1.95
CA MET A 71 -15.26 -11.03 -1.16
C MET A 71 -16.02 -10.99 0.15
N GLN A 72 -15.50 -11.69 1.15
CA GLN A 72 -16.01 -11.60 2.51
C GLN A 72 -15.56 -10.27 3.10
N ASN A 73 -16.49 -9.60 3.78
CA ASN A 73 -16.16 -8.42 4.56
C ASN A 73 -15.61 -8.88 5.91
N PHE A 74 -14.30 -9.11 5.99
CA PHE A 74 -13.58 -9.37 7.25
C PHE A 74 -13.27 -8.09 8.02
N SER A 75 -13.97 -6.99 7.75
CA SER A 75 -13.68 -5.70 8.35
C SER A 75 -13.72 -5.75 9.87
N GLU A 76 -14.59 -6.56 10.46
CA GLU A 76 -14.68 -6.68 11.91
C GLU A 76 -13.51 -7.44 12.53
N GLU A 77 -13.04 -8.51 11.88
CA GLU A 77 -11.85 -9.25 12.29
C GLU A 77 -10.58 -8.41 12.08
N GLU A 78 -10.49 -7.69 10.96
CA GLU A 78 -9.41 -6.74 10.67
C GLU A 78 -9.37 -5.63 11.74
N MET A 79 -10.50 -4.95 12.02
CA MET A 79 -10.59 -3.91 13.05
C MET A 79 -10.19 -4.41 14.45
N LEU A 80 -10.55 -5.65 14.79
CA LEU A 80 -10.18 -6.25 16.06
C LEU A 80 -8.67 -6.56 16.14
N MET A 81 -8.07 -7.06 15.05
CA MET A 81 -6.62 -7.25 14.99
C MET A 81 -5.85 -5.94 15.06
N GLN A 82 -6.33 -4.88 14.40
CA GLN A 82 -5.77 -3.54 14.47
C GLN A 82 -5.82 -2.95 15.89
N HIS A 83 -6.92 -3.21 16.60
CA HIS A 83 -7.04 -2.85 18.02
C HIS A 83 -6.01 -3.60 18.85
N ILE A 84 -5.92 -4.93 18.70
CA ILE A 84 -4.93 -5.76 19.41
C ILE A 84 -3.51 -5.27 19.11
N GLU A 85 -3.18 -5.02 17.85
CA GLU A 85 -1.89 -4.53 17.40
C GLU A 85 -1.51 -3.21 18.08
N SER A 86 -2.45 -2.26 18.13
CA SER A 86 -2.22 -0.94 18.73
C SER A 86 -1.84 -1.01 20.20
N PHE A 87 -2.59 -1.79 20.99
CA PHE A 87 -2.34 -1.95 22.41
C PHE A 87 -1.10 -2.81 22.68
N ALA A 88 -0.95 -3.92 21.95
CA ALA A 88 0.20 -4.80 22.13
C ALA A 88 1.53 -4.16 21.70
N ALA A 89 1.51 -3.25 20.73
CA ALA A 89 2.68 -2.47 20.35
C ALA A 89 3.13 -1.56 21.50
N LEU A 90 2.18 -0.93 22.20
CA LEU A 90 2.45 -0.07 23.35
C LEU A 90 2.89 -0.87 24.58
N ASP A 91 2.14 -1.91 24.93
CA ASP A 91 2.28 -2.62 26.21
C ASP A 91 3.39 -3.67 26.17
N PHE A 92 3.64 -4.27 25.00
CA PHE A 92 4.52 -5.44 24.85
C PHE A 92 5.58 -5.30 23.75
N GLY A 93 5.64 -4.16 23.06
CA GLY A 93 6.62 -3.94 21.98
C GLY A 93 6.36 -4.81 20.74
N LEU A 94 5.11 -5.20 20.50
CA LEU A 94 4.72 -5.81 19.23
C LEU A 94 5.03 -4.84 18.08
N ARG A 95 5.63 -5.33 17.00
CA ARG A 95 5.98 -4.49 15.85
C ARG A 95 4.85 -4.41 14.83
N LYS A 96 4.25 -5.56 14.50
CA LYS A 96 3.20 -5.64 13.49
C LYS A 96 2.34 -6.89 13.64
N ILE A 97 1.07 -6.79 13.26
CA ILE A 97 0.22 -7.94 12.91
C ILE A 97 -0.08 -7.87 11.41
N TYR A 98 0.17 -8.94 10.67
CA TYR A 98 -0.04 -8.97 9.21
C TYR A 98 -1.51 -9.25 8.82
N TRP A 99 -2.45 -8.51 9.42
CA TRP A 99 -3.90 -8.68 9.20
C TRP A 99 -4.35 -8.37 7.76
N GLN A 100 -3.53 -7.69 6.95
CA GLN A 100 -3.76 -7.44 5.52
C GLN A 100 -3.49 -8.67 4.64
N THR A 101 -2.66 -9.60 5.12
CA THR A 101 -2.31 -10.85 4.43
C THR A 101 -2.71 -12.07 5.26
N PRO A 102 -4.00 -12.19 5.64
CA PRO A 102 -4.45 -13.23 6.53
C PRO A 102 -4.50 -14.58 5.82
N ARG A 103 -4.42 -15.63 6.63
CA ARG A 103 -4.82 -16.98 6.28
C ARG A 103 -6.26 -17.18 6.74
N ILE A 104 -7.12 -17.59 5.81
CA ILE A 104 -8.54 -17.81 6.09
C ILE A 104 -8.83 -19.29 5.90
N THR A 105 -9.42 -19.89 6.93
CA THR A 105 -9.74 -21.32 6.97
C THR A 105 -11.21 -21.53 7.32
N TRP A 106 -11.91 -22.33 6.51
CA TRP A 106 -13.25 -22.82 6.82
C TRP A 106 -13.13 -24.18 7.49
N VAL A 107 -13.68 -24.29 8.70
CA VAL A 107 -13.70 -25.52 9.48
C VAL A 107 -15.14 -26.08 9.44
N PRO A 108 -15.36 -27.21 8.76
CA PRO A 108 -16.66 -27.87 8.77
C PRO A 108 -16.92 -28.48 10.16
N GLU A 109 -18.16 -28.39 10.60
CA GLU A 109 -18.65 -28.99 11.85
C GLU A 109 -19.49 -30.26 11.58
N THR A 110 -19.92 -30.48 10.34
CA THR A 110 -20.66 -31.66 9.90
C THR A 110 -20.03 -32.28 8.64
N GLU A 111 -20.30 -33.57 8.40
CA GLU A 111 -19.83 -34.24 7.17
C GLU A 111 -20.47 -33.63 5.91
N ASP A 112 -21.71 -33.14 5.99
CA ASP A 112 -22.36 -32.41 4.89
C ASP A 112 -21.62 -31.11 4.54
N GLU A 113 -21.15 -30.37 5.54
CA GLU A 113 -20.34 -29.17 5.35
C GLU A 113 -19.01 -29.49 4.68
N LYS A 114 -18.38 -30.60 5.08
CA LYS A 114 -17.07 -31.03 4.57
C LYS A 114 -17.11 -31.36 3.08
N VAL A 115 -18.20 -31.92 2.59
CA VAL A 115 -18.40 -32.22 1.15
C VAL A 115 -18.58 -30.92 0.34
N LYS A 116 -19.18 -29.88 0.92
CA LYS A 116 -19.41 -28.60 0.25
C LYS A 116 -18.15 -27.73 0.15
N ILE A 117 -17.17 -27.89 1.04
CA ILE A 117 -15.94 -27.09 1.04
C ILE A 117 -14.94 -27.62 0.00
N THR A 118 -14.88 -26.97 -1.16
CA THR A 118 -13.91 -27.33 -2.21
C THR A 118 -12.50 -26.83 -1.90
N MET A 119 -12.38 -25.73 -1.16
CA MET A 119 -11.09 -25.14 -0.74
C MET A 119 -11.17 -24.73 0.74
N PRO A 120 -10.64 -25.54 1.68
CA PRO A 120 -10.80 -25.29 3.11
C PRO A 120 -9.91 -24.16 3.62
N THR A 121 -8.89 -23.74 2.88
CA THR A 121 -7.98 -22.67 3.30
C THR A 121 -7.44 -21.92 2.11
N TYR A 122 -7.31 -20.60 2.24
CA TYR A 122 -6.49 -19.79 1.34
C TYR A 122 -5.70 -18.74 2.12
N LYS A 123 -4.54 -18.35 1.59
CA LYS A 123 -3.74 -17.24 2.12
C LYS A 123 -3.86 -16.08 1.15
N ARG A 124 -4.25 -14.91 1.66
CA ARG A 124 -4.22 -13.68 0.87
C ARG A 124 -2.80 -13.13 0.94
N SER A 125 -2.15 -13.01 -0.21
CA SER A 125 -0.89 -12.29 -0.34
C SER A 125 -1.03 -11.25 -1.44
N PHE A 126 -0.69 -10.01 -1.12
CA PHE A 126 -0.45 -9.01 -2.14
C PHE A 126 1.03 -9.09 -2.50
N GLN A 127 1.34 -9.26 -3.79
CA GLN A 127 2.71 -9.18 -4.27
C GLN A 127 2.74 -8.17 -5.40
N TYR A 128 3.58 -7.15 -5.25
CA TYR A 128 4.00 -6.34 -6.38
C TYR A 128 5.16 -7.07 -7.06
N ASN A 129 5.04 -7.30 -8.37
CA ASN A 129 6.14 -7.85 -9.16
C ASN A 129 7.24 -6.78 -9.27
N LEU A 130 8.26 -6.89 -8.43
CA LEU A 130 9.46 -6.07 -8.59
C LEU A 130 10.13 -6.41 -9.93
N PRO A 131 10.43 -5.42 -10.79
CA PRO A 131 11.19 -5.69 -12.00
C PRO A 131 12.56 -6.23 -11.60
N LYS A 132 12.87 -7.46 -12.06
CA LYS A 132 14.19 -8.04 -11.92
C LYS A 132 15.08 -7.45 -13.00
N SER A 133 15.79 -6.38 -12.66
CA SER A 133 16.79 -5.77 -13.53
C SER A 133 18.20 -6.17 -13.09
N GLU A 134 19.04 -6.53 -14.04
CA GLU A 134 20.46 -6.78 -13.78
C GLU A 134 21.20 -5.45 -13.61
N ILE A 135 22.16 -5.42 -12.67
CA ILE A 135 23.07 -4.29 -12.54
C ILE A 135 24.03 -4.33 -13.74
N THR A 136 23.95 -3.34 -14.61
CA THR A 136 24.84 -3.22 -15.76
C THR A 136 26.11 -2.46 -15.40
N LEU A 137 27.19 -2.72 -16.13
CA LEU A 137 28.43 -1.95 -16.00
C LEU A 137 28.19 -0.45 -16.30
N THR A 138 27.36 -0.15 -17.30
CA THR A 138 26.97 1.23 -17.65
C THR A 138 26.32 1.94 -16.48
N TRP A 139 25.36 1.30 -15.81
CA TRP A 139 24.71 1.89 -14.63
C TRP A 139 25.71 2.15 -13.50
N LEU A 140 26.65 1.22 -13.27
CA LEU A 140 27.68 1.37 -12.25
C LEU A 140 28.62 2.54 -12.57
N GLN A 141 29.03 2.67 -13.83
CA GLN A 141 29.86 3.79 -14.29
C GLN A 141 29.13 5.13 -14.15
N GLU A 142 27.87 5.21 -14.61
CA GLU A 142 27.05 6.42 -14.49
C GLU A 142 26.80 6.83 -13.04
N THR A 143 26.66 5.85 -12.14
CA THR A 143 26.35 6.12 -10.73
C THR A 143 27.61 6.41 -9.90
N VAL A 144 28.72 5.72 -10.16
CA VAL A 144 29.94 5.79 -9.32
C VAL A 144 30.97 6.77 -9.90
N VAL A 145 31.25 6.69 -11.20
CA VAL A 145 32.27 7.55 -11.84
C VAL A 145 31.75 8.98 -11.98
N HIS A 146 30.47 9.14 -12.31
CA HIS A 146 29.84 10.46 -12.45
C HIS A 146 29.10 10.93 -11.20
N ARG A 147 29.46 10.40 -10.02
CA ARG A 147 28.79 10.70 -8.74
C ARG A 147 28.63 12.20 -8.50
N ASP A 148 29.64 13.01 -8.82
CA ASP A 148 29.65 14.45 -8.51
C ASP A 148 28.59 15.20 -9.34
N ARG A 149 28.20 14.66 -10.51
CA ARG A 149 27.13 15.23 -11.35
C ARG A 149 25.73 14.91 -10.82
N VAL A 150 25.57 13.83 -10.07
CA VAL A 150 24.27 13.34 -9.58
C VAL A 150 24.14 13.37 -8.05
N MET A 151 25.16 13.84 -7.33
CA MET A 151 25.21 13.83 -5.86
C MET A 151 24.03 14.56 -5.21
N HIS A 152 23.54 15.63 -5.85
CA HIS A 152 22.38 16.39 -5.41
C HIS A 152 21.08 15.55 -5.36
N LEU A 153 21.02 14.42 -6.08
CA LEU A 153 19.87 13.51 -6.09
C LEU A 153 19.88 12.51 -4.93
N VAL A 154 20.99 12.33 -4.20
CA VAL A 154 21.11 11.32 -3.15
C VAL A 154 20.07 11.52 -2.04
N SER A 155 19.93 12.74 -1.54
CA SER A 155 18.95 13.06 -0.49
C SER A 155 17.51 12.87 -0.98
N PRO A 156 17.08 13.44 -2.14
CA PRO A 156 15.76 13.15 -2.71
C PRO A 156 15.48 11.65 -2.94
N LEU A 157 16.44 10.91 -3.48
CA LEU A 157 16.28 9.47 -3.74
C LEU A 157 16.23 8.62 -2.46
N SER A 158 16.73 9.13 -1.34
CA SER A 158 16.57 8.46 -0.05
C SER A 158 15.10 8.39 0.36
N PHE A 159 14.32 9.44 0.09
CA PHE A 159 12.87 9.45 0.29
C PHE A 159 12.16 8.51 -0.69
N PHE A 160 12.59 8.45 -1.95
CA PHE A 160 12.07 7.46 -2.90
C PHE A 160 12.23 6.03 -2.36
N ARG A 161 13.43 5.68 -1.87
CA ARG A 161 13.71 4.36 -1.29
C ARG A 161 12.79 4.04 -0.10
N ILE A 162 12.63 4.99 0.83
CA ILE A 162 11.75 4.82 2.00
C ILE A 162 10.29 4.66 1.54
N GLY A 163 9.83 5.51 0.62
CA GLY A 163 8.48 5.46 0.07
C GLY A 163 8.19 4.13 -0.63
N SER A 164 9.12 3.64 -1.45
CA SER A 164 9.02 2.33 -2.08
C SER A 164 8.90 1.22 -1.05
N ASN A 165 9.72 1.21 0.00
CA ASN A 165 9.61 0.20 1.05
C ASN A 165 8.24 0.22 1.73
N HIS A 166 7.68 1.40 2.02
CA HIS A 166 6.34 1.51 2.58
C HIS A 166 5.26 1.04 1.61
N PHE A 167 5.35 1.40 0.33
CA PHE A 167 4.40 1.00 -0.71
C PHE A 167 4.32 -0.53 -0.83
N HIS A 168 5.47 -1.20 -0.89
CA HIS A 168 5.55 -2.65 -0.98
C HIS A 168 5.13 -3.38 0.31
N ASN A 169 5.06 -2.65 1.43
CA ASN A 169 4.57 -3.13 2.73
C ASN A 169 3.15 -2.64 3.07
N PHE A 170 2.42 -2.14 2.07
CA PHE A 170 1.02 -1.65 2.16
C PHE A 170 0.81 -0.46 3.11
N GLY A 171 1.87 0.28 3.44
CA GLY A 171 1.82 1.57 4.13
C GLY A 171 1.76 2.71 3.13
N TYR A 172 0.65 2.83 2.41
CA TYR A 172 0.50 3.77 1.30
C TYR A 172 0.49 5.25 1.73
N SER A 173 0.03 5.58 2.94
CA SER A 173 0.07 6.93 3.51
C SER A 173 1.52 7.42 3.65
N GLU A 174 2.37 6.61 4.30
CA GLU A 174 3.79 6.88 4.47
C GLU A 174 4.52 6.82 3.13
N ALA A 175 4.14 5.91 2.23
CA ALA A 175 4.69 5.86 0.88
C ALA A 175 4.45 7.18 0.14
N PHE A 176 3.19 7.64 0.10
CA PHE A 176 2.81 8.90 -0.50
C PHE A 176 3.56 10.08 0.11
N LEU A 177 3.63 10.18 1.44
CA LEU A 177 4.33 11.28 2.11
C LEU A 177 5.82 11.32 1.75
N ASN A 178 6.48 10.16 1.66
CA ASN A 178 7.89 10.10 1.25
C ASN A 178 8.08 10.47 -0.23
N PHE A 179 7.22 9.99 -1.14
CA PHE A 179 7.28 10.42 -2.54
C PHE A 179 7.01 11.93 -2.67
N TYR A 180 6.08 12.48 -1.89
CA TYR A 180 5.85 13.92 -1.83
C TYR A 180 7.10 14.69 -1.37
N LEU A 181 7.78 14.23 -0.31
CA LEU A 181 9.00 14.89 0.19
C LEU A 181 10.12 14.90 -0.84
N MET A 182 10.22 13.86 -1.68
CA MET A 182 11.14 13.89 -2.81
C MET A 182 10.77 14.99 -3.82
N LEU A 183 9.49 15.10 -4.21
CA LEU A 183 9.04 16.14 -5.14
C LEU A 183 9.20 17.55 -4.54
N GLU A 184 8.86 17.74 -3.27
CA GLU A 184 9.02 19.01 -2.55
C GLU A 184 10.50 19.39 -2.42
N GLY A 185 11.38 18.43 -2.12
CA GLY A 185 12.83 18.65 -2.05
C GLY A 185 13.45 19.04 -3.39
N LEU A 186 12.96 18.47 -4.50
CA LEU A 186 13.47 18.75 -5.85
C LEU A 186 12.87 20.03 -6.46
N PHE A 187 11.58 20.29 -6.24
CA PHE A 187 10.81 21.28 -7.01
C PHE A 187 10.09 22.31 -6.13
N GLY A 188 10.08 22.14 -4.80
CA GLY A 188 9.38 23.02 -3.87
C GLY A 188 10.08 24.33 -3.56
N ASN A 189 11.35 24.52 -3.99
CA ASN A 189 12.14 25.74 -3.82
C ASN A 189 12.12 26.31 -2.38
N GLY A 190 12.27 25.42 -1.39
CA GLY A 190 12.25 25.77 0.04
C GLY A 190 10.91 26.29 0.57
N GLN A 191 9.83 26.18 -0.20
CA GLN A 191 8.49 26.60 0.23
C GLN A 191 7.80 25.48 1.01
N SER A 192 7.02 25.84 2.02
CA SER A 192 6.25 24.89 2.84
C SER A 192 4.74 25.16 2.84
N LYS A 193 4.33 26.39 2.47
CA LYS A 193 2.92 26.80 2.36
C LYS A 193 2.32 26.24 1.07
N ASN A 194 1.17 25.59 1.15
CA ASN A 194 0.51 24.91 0.02
C ASN A 194 0.51 25.72 -1.28
N HIS A 195 -0.03 26.95 -1.27
CA HIS A 195 -0.09 27.80 -2.47
C HIS A 195 1.30 28.14 -3.06
N LYS A 196 2.33 28.23 -2.22
CA LYS A 196 3.70 28.50 -2.68
C LYS A 196 4.35 27.26 -3.27
N VAL A 197 4.07 26.09 -2.70
CA VAL A 197 4.54 24.81 -3.26
C VAL A 197 3.80 24.51 -4.58
N GLU A 198 2.49 24.77 -4.65
CA GLU A 198 1.71 24.68 -5.90
C GLU A 198 2.35 25.53 -7.00
N ASN A 199 2.62 26.80 -6.71
CA ASN A 199 3.26 27.71 -7.65
C ASN A 199 4.69 27.25 -8.03
N ALA A 200 5.47 26.74 -7.09
CA ALA A 200 6.81 26.21 -7.38
C ALA A 200 6.75 24.98 -8.30
N PHE A 201 5.78 24.08 -8.08
CA PHE A 201 5.57 22.89 -8.88
C PHE A 201 5.10 23.23 -10.31
N GLU A 202 4.16 24.17 -10.44
CA GLU A 202 3.66 24.65 -11.74
C GLU A 202 4.80 25.23 -12.60
N ASN A 203 5.74 25.94 -11.97
CA ASN A 203 6.88 26.54 -12.64
C ASN A 203 8.08 25.61 -12.82
N ALA A 204 7.97 24.32 -12.49
CA ALA A 204 9.05 23.34 -12.64
C ALA A 204 8.85 22.50 -13.92
N PRO A 205 9.55 22.79 -15.04
CA PRO A 205 9.29 22.13 -16.32
C PRO A 205 9.55 20.62 -16.30
N THR A 206 10.54 20.18 -15.51
CA THR A 206 10.85 18.76 -15.31
C THR A 206 9.71 18.03 -14.61
N LEU A 207 9.10 18.63 -13.59
CA LEU A 207 7.95 18.05 -12.89
C LEU A 207 6.72 18.03 -13.79
N MET A 208 6.42 19.13 -14.47
CA MET A 208 5.27 19.22 -15.38
C MET A 208 5.35 18.17 -16.50
N HIS A 209 6.55 17.95 -17.04
CA HIS A 209 6.78 16.86 -17.99
C HIS A 209 6.54 15.48 -17.36
N ALA A 210 7.07 15.21 -16.16
CA ALA A 210 6.87 13.95 -15.47
C ALA A 210 5.38 13.66 -15.15
N ILE A 211 4.61 14.70 -14.82
CA ILE A 211 3.16 14.58 -14.63
C ILE A 211 2.47 14.24 -15.96
N SER A 212 2.81 14.93 -17.06
CA SER A 212 2.27 14.61 -18.38
C SER A 212 2.56 13.16 -18.79
N GLU A 213 3.78 12.67 -18.60
CA GLU A 213 4.14 11.27 -18.88
C GLU A 213 3.34 10.29 -18.01
N THR A 214 3.09 10.66 -16.74
CA THR A 214 2.25 9.87 -15.85
C THR A 214 0.80 9.82 -16.34
N VAL A 215 0.24 10.94 -16.78
CA VAL A 215 -1.11 11.01 -17.36
C VAL A 215 -1.20 10.17 -18.64
N LEU A 216 -0.22 10.29 -19.53
CA LEU A 216 -0.15 9.47 -20.75
C LEU A 216 -0.07 7.97 -20.41
N TYR A 217 0.72 7.59 -19.40
CA TYR A 217 0.81 6.22 -18.94
C TYR A 217 -0.54 5.71 -18.40
N LEU A 218 -1.23 6.51 -17.58
CA LEU A 218 -2.56 6.21 -17.04
C LEU A 218 -3.63 6.11 -18.15
N ASP A 219 -3.48 6.88 -19.23
CA ASP A 219 -4.45 6.93 -20.32
C ASP A 219 -4.27 5.82 -21.35
N ASN A 220 -3.04 5.32 -21.54
CA ASN A 220 -2.70 4.27 -22.49
C ASN A 220 -2.96 2.85 -21.97
N ASP A 221 -3.22 2.68 -20.67
CA ASP A 221 -3.56 1.41 -20.07
C ASP A 221 -5.02 1.04 -20.43
N THR A 222 -5.18 0.02 -21.29
CA THR A 222 -6.43 -0.31 -21.99
C THR A 222 -7.42 -1.11 -21.13
N GLU A 223 -7.01 -1.61 -19.98
CA GLU A 223 -7.90 -2.17 -18.97
C GLU A 223 -8.23 -1.13 -17.90
N LYS A 224 -9.34 -1.30 -17.17
CA LYS A 224 -9.86 -0.37 -16.15
C LYS A 224 -8.77 0.03 -15.14
N ASN A 225 -8.00 1.06 -15.47
CA ASN A 225 -6.92 1.55 -14.64
C ASN A 225 -7.54 2.20 -13.39
N THR A 226 -7.50 1.43 -12.29
CA THR A 226 -8.14 1.80 -11.02
C THR A 226 -7.56 3.11 -10.47
N HIS A 227 -6.29 3.39 -10.72
CA HIS A 227 -5.62 4.61 -10.28
C HIS A 227 -6.12 5.84 -11.06
N LYS A 228 -6.32 5.71 -12.38
CA LYS A 228 -6.94 6.75 -13.21
C LYS A 228 -8.36 7.04 -12.75
N SER A 229 -9.20 6.01 -12.63
CA SER A 229 -10.59 6.19 -12.17
C SER A 229 -10.65 6.84 -10.79
N TRP A 230 -9.77 6.44 -9.87
CA TRP A 230 -9.66 7.04 -8.55
C TRP A 230 -9.30 8.54 -8.63
N MET A 231 -8.28 8.90 -9.43
CA MET A 231 -7.86 10.29 -9.57
C MET A 231 -8.95 11.16 -10.20
N VAL A 232 -9.60 10.67 -11.25
CA VAL A 232 -10.70 11.39 -11.91
C VAL A 232 -11.85 11.65 -10.92
N ASN A 233 -12.27 10.64 -10.17
CA ASN A 233 -13.33 10.78 -9.18
C ASN A 233 -12.94 11.78 -8.07
N PHE A 234 -11.72 11.67 -7.53
CA PHE A 234 -11.22 12.58 -6.50
C PHE A 234 -11.23 14.05 -6.98
N LEU A 235 -10.77 14.29 -8.21
CA LEU A 235 -10.75 15.63 -8.79
C LEU A 235 -12.17 16.17 -9.04
N GLN A 236 -13.08 15.32 -9.55
CA GLN A 236 -14.49 15.68 -9.75
C GLN A 236 -15.18 16.06 -8.43
N GLU A 237 -14.97 15.31 -7.36
CA GLU A 237 -15.49 15.63 -6.02
C GLU A 237 -15.00 17.00 -5.49
N LYS A 238 -13.81 17.43 -5.92
CA LYS A 238 -13.23 18.74 -5.58
C LYS A 238 -13.57 19.86 -6.57
N GLY A 239 -14.26 19.54 -7.68
CA GLY A 239 -14.51 20.49 -8.76
C GLY A 239 -13.25 20.89 -9.53
N TRP A 240 -12.22 20.03 -9.54
CA TRP A 240 -10.98 20.24 -10.28
C TRP A 240 -10.95 19.44 -11.58
N LYS A 241 -10.15 19.91 -12.55
CA LYS A 241 -9.99 19.25 -13.85
C LYS A 241 -8.96 18.12 -13.77
N TYR A 242 -9.15 17.07 -14.56
CA TYR A 242 -8.13 16.04 -14.78
C TYR A 242 -7.08 16.56 -15.78
N ASP A 243 -6.14 17.34 -15.24
CA ASP A 243 -4.98 17.90 -15.93
C ASP A 243 -3.79 18.00 -14.95
N ASN A 244 -2.63 18.44 -15.44
CA ASN A 244 -1.42 18.54 -14.64
C ASN A 244 -1.61 19.40 -13.36
N LEU A 245 -2.36 20.50 -13.48
CA LEU A 245 -2.62 21.40 -12.35
C LEU A 245 -3.57 20.77 -11.33
N GLY A 246 -4.60 20.06 -11.81
CA GLY A 246 -5.48 19.27 -10.96
C GLY A 246 -4.73 18.22 -10.16
N ILE A 247 -3.79 17.51 -10.80
CA ILE A 247 -2.95 16.51 -10.12
C ILE A 247 -2.06 17.15 -9.06
N ILE A 248 -1.42 18.29 -9.36
CA ILE A 248 -0.63 19.05 -8.37
C ILE A 248 -1.49 19.43 -7.16
N LYS A 249 -2.69 19.98 -7.40
CA LYS A 249 -3.64 20.35 -6.35
C LYS A 249 -4.07 19.15 -5.51
N ALA A 250 -4.30 18.00 -6.15
CA ALA A 250 -4.64 16.76 -5.44
C ALA A 250 -3.51 16.30 -4.51
N ILE A 251 -2.27 16.23 -5.02
CA ILE A 251 -1.09 15.85 -4.23
C ILE A 251 -0.94 16.78 -3.02
N ILE A 252 -1.00 18.09 -3.22
CA ILE A 252 -0.79 19.06 -2.13
C ILE A 252 -1.96 19.06 -1.12
N CYS A 253 -3.20 18.90 -1.60
CA CYS A 253 -4.37 18.75 -0.74
C CYS A 253 -4.29 17.50 0.14
N ILE A 254 -3.94 16.35 -0.45
CA ILE A 254 -3.83 15.08 0.28
C ILE A 254 -2.67 15.13 1.28
N ARG A 255 -1.54 15.73 0.92
CA ARG A 255 -0.45 16.00 1.88
C ARG A 255 -0.96 16.80 3.08
N GLY A 256 -1.73 17.86 2.84
CA GLY A 256 -2.33 18.65 3.91
C GLY A 256 -3.23 17.81 4.83
N ASN A 257 -4.04 16.92 4.27
CA ASN A 257 -4.95 16.08 5.05
C ASN A 257 -4.22 15.00 5.87
N LEU A 258 -3.16 14.40 5.30
CA LEU A 258 -2.37 13.37 5.98
C LEU A 258 -1.39 13.93 7.00
N SER A 259 -1.03 15.22 6.91
CA SER A 259 -0.11 15.87 7.86
C SER A 259 -0.77 16.25 9.20
N HIS A 260 -2.09 16.12 9.32
CA HIS A 260 -2.83 16.52 10.52
C HIS A 260 -3.75 15.41 11.02
N TYR A 261 -3.59 15.03 12.30
CA TYR A 261 -4.49 14.14 13.01
C TYR A 261 -5.25 14.93 14.10
N TYR A 262 -6.58 14.84 14.12
CA TYR A 262 -7.43 15.41 15.15
C TYR A 262 -8.48 14.39 15.59
N PHE A 263 -8.40 13.97 16.85
CA PHE A 263 -9.26 12.94 17.46
C PHE A 263 -10.79 13.17 17.31
N LYS A 264 -11.25 14.40 17.09
CA LYS A 264 -12.68 14.78 16.99
C LYS A 264 -13.08 15.39 15.63
N SER A 265 -12.47 14.96 14.53
CA SER A 265 -12.79 15.49 13.19
C SER A 265 -13.72 14.58 12.41
N SER A 266 -14.62 15.16 11.63
CA SER A 266 -15.47 14.48 10.64
C SER A 266 -14.81 14.30 9.26
N ARG A 267 -13.60 14.85 9.06
CA ARG A 267 -12.84 14.73 7.79
C ARG A 267 -12.01 13.45 7.77
N LYS A 268 -11.84 12.84 6.58
CA LYS A 268 -10.86 11.77 6.33
C LYS A 268 -9.47 12.23 6.76
N GLN A 269 -8.87 11.52 7.71
CA GLN A 269 -7.59 11.86 8.33
C GLN A 269 -6.60 10.72 8.18
N ARG A 270 -5.34 10.99 8.51
CA ARG A 270 -4.32 9.95 8.65
C ARG A 270 -4.80 8.90 9.65
N ASP A 271 -5.02 7.70 9.15
CA ASP A 271 -5.42 6.52 9.89
C ASP A 271 -4.62 5.35 9.32
N SER A 272 -3.73 4.77 10.12
CA SER A 272 -2.84 3.67 9.74
C SER A 272 -3.58 2.39 9.35
N PHE A 273 -4.91 2.37 9.51
CA PHE A 273 -5.76 1.25 9.20
C PHE A 273 -6.55 1.41 7.90
N ASN A 274 -6.58 2.61 7.34
CA ASN A 274 -7.27 2.94 6.08
C ASN A 274 -6.30 3.14 4.90
N GLU A 275 -5.12 2.55 4.98
CA GLU A 275 -4.03 2.69 4.01
C GLU A 275 -4.47 2.48 2.56
N LYS A 276 -5.35 1.51 2.30
CA LYS A 276 -5.79 1.16 0.95
C LYS A 276 -6.43 2.33 0.20
N GLU A 277 -7.04 3.28 0.90
CA GLU A 277 -7.60 4.48 0.26
C GLU A 277 -6.52 5.36 -0.38
N ASN A 278 -5.29 5.29 0.12
CA ASN A 278 -4.14 6.06 -0.33
C ASN A 278 -3.28 5.33 -1.38
N GLU A 279 -3.61 4.08 -1.74
CA GLU A 279 -2.84 3.29 -2.71
C GLU A 279 -2.68 4.02 -4.05
N SER A 280 -3.78 4.52 -4.61
CA SER A 280 -3.76 5.19 -5.93
C SER A 280 -2.93 6.46 -5.92
N ILE A 281 -3.05 7.32 -4.89
CA ILE A 281 -2.25 8.54 -4.84
C ILE A 281 -0.78 8.25 -4.59
N ALA A 282 -0.46 7.25 -3.76
CA ALA A 282 0.91 6.82 -3.54
C ALA A 282 1.55 6.29 -4.83
N TRP A 283 0.82 5.44 -5.57
CA TRP A 283 1.27 4.91 -6.85
C TRP A 283 1.48 6.01 -7.89
N ILE A 284 0.52 6.92 -8.05
CA ILE A 284 0.63 8.04 -9.00
C ILE A 284 1.83 8.92 -8.67
N THR A 285 2.03 9.24 -7.39
CA THR A 285 3.16 10.08 -6.94
C THR A 285 4.49 9.36 -7.11
N MET A 286 4.55 8.04 -6.88
CA MET A 286 5.71 7.21 -7.18
C MET A 286 6.08 7.28 -8.67
N THR A 287 5.10 7.14 -9.56
CA THR A 287 5.29 7.20 -11.02
C THR A 287 5.83 8.57 -11.46
N ILE A 288 5.29 9.67 -10.90
CA ILE A 288 5.81 11.02 -11.13
C ILE A 288 7.28 11.13 -10.68
N CYS A 289 7.63 10.56 -9.52
CA CYS A 289 9.01 10.54 -9.03
C CYS A 289 9.96 9.79 -9.96
N VAL A 290 9.51 8.65 -10.51
CA VAL A 290 10.29 7.85 -11.47
C VAL A 290 10.59 8.67 -12.73
N PHE A 291 9.56 9.22 -13.38
CA PHE A 291 9.75 10.04 -14.59
C PHE A 291 10.60 11.29 -14.33
N SER A 292 10.42 11.94 -13.17
CA SER A 292 11.25 13.07 -12.74
C SER A 292 12.73 12.67 -12.63
N THR A 293 13.00 11.51 -12.02
CA THR A 293 14.36 11.01 -11.81
C THR A 293 15.05 10.63 -13.10
N ILE A 294 14.34 9.97 -14.03
CA ILE A 294 14.89 9.60 -15.34
C ILE A 294 15.43 10.86 -16.03
N LYS A 295 14.65 11.94 -16.05
CA LYS A 295 15.07 13.20 -16.66
C LYS A 295 16.26 13.83 -15.92
N LEU A 296 16.17 14.00 -14.60
CA LEU A 296 17.24 14.62 -13.80
C LEU A 296 18.57 13.85 -13.84
N ARG A 297 18.53 12.52 -13.98
CA ARG A 297 19.75 11.71 -14.15
C ARG A 297 20.37 11.87 -15.52
N LEU A 298 19.57 12.06 -16.57
CA LEU A 298 20.04 12.18 -17.95
C LEU A 298 20.48 13.59 -18.32
N ASP A 299 19.90 14.63 -17.68
CA ASP A 299 20.17 16.03 -18.00
C ASP A 299 21.68 16.40 -17.94
N PRO A 300 22.47 15.98 -16.94
CA PRO A 300 23.92 16.25 -16.89
C PRO A 300 24.72 15.62 -18.04
N PHE A 301 24.18 14.60 -18.72
CA PHE A 301 24.83 13.92 -19.84
C PHE A 301 24.39 14.45 -21.20
N ARG A 302 23.26 15.15 -21.27
CA ARG A 302 22.75 15.81 -22.49
C ARG A 302 23.43 17.15 -22.75
N ALA A 303 23.85 17.86 -21.70
CA ALA A 303 24.48 19.17 -21.82
C ALA A 303 25.96 19.14 -22.27
N GLY A 304 26.58 17.96 -22.41
CA GLY A 304 27.99 17.80 -22.77
C GLY A 304 28.30 17.61 -24.26
N GLY A 305 27.32 17.76 -25.16
CA GLY A 305 27.49 17.55 -26.61
C GLY A 305 28.11 18.71 -27.39
N ASN A 306 28.50 19.80 -26.73
CA ASN A 306 29.18 20.96 -27.34
C ASN A 306 30.37 21.39 -26.46
N GLN A 307 31.43 20.59 -26.44
CA GLN A 307 32.80 21.04 -26.17
C GLN A 307 33.77 20.26 -27.04
#